data_AF-A0A0C1YTK3-F1
#
_entry.id   AF-A0A0C1YTK3-F1
#
_cell.length_a   1.000
_cell.length_b   1.000
_cell.length_c   1.000
_cell.angle_alpha   90.00
_cell.angle_beta   90.00
_cell.angle_gamma   90.00
#
_symmetry.space_group_name_H-M   'P 1'
#
loop_
_entity.id
_entity.type
_entity.pdbx_description
1 polymer ?
#
loop_
_entity_poly.entity_id
_entity_poly.type
_entity_poly.pdbx_seq_one_letter_code
_entity_poly.pdbx_strand_id
1 'polypeptide(L)'
;GPGLNYVSYGLIAREVERVDSGYRSMMSVQSSLVMVPIFEFGNEQTRQKYLPKLATGEWIGCFGLTEPNHGSDPGSMITRAKKVAGGYSLSGSKMWISNSPIADVFVVWAKDDEGQIRGFVLEKGWKGLSAPAIHGKVGLRASITGEVVMDEVFCPEENAFPEVRGLKGPFTCLNSARYGIAWGA
;
A
#
# COMPACT_ATOMS: atom_id res chain seq x y z
N GLY A 1 -1.76 3.59 17.18
CA GLY A 1 -1.86 4.99 16.70
C GLY A 1 -2.69 5.82 17.66
N PRO A 2 -2.84 7.12 17.43
CA PRO A 2 -3.43 8.07 18.40
C PRO A 2 -4.96 7.98 18.57
N GLY A 3 -5.65 7.04 17.90
CA GLY A 3 -7.09 6.82 18.09
C GLY A 3 -7.98 8.01 17.71
N LEU A 4 -7.51 8.86 16.80
CA LEU A 4 -8.19 10.10 16.41
C LEU A 4 -9.40 9.82 15.51
N ASN A 5 -10.39 10.71 15.57
CA ASN A 5 -11.50 10.70 14.63
C ASN A 5 -11.08 11.23 13.24
N TYR A 6 -11.93 11.01 12.24
CA TYR A 6 -11.65 11.43 10.86
C TYR A 6 -11.55 12.95 10.69
N VAL A 7 -12.28 13.76 11.45
CA VAL A 7 -12.17 15.23 11.39
C VAL A 7 -10.77 15.68 11.82
N SER A 8 -10.24 15.13 12.91
CA SER A 8 -8.88 15.40 13.36
C SER A 8 -7.85 14.96 12.31
N TYR A 9 -8.04 13.81 11.66
CA TYR A 9 -7.19 13.40 10.53
C TYR A 9 -7.21 14.41 9.37
N GLY A 10 -8.40 14.91 8.99
CA GLY A 10 -8.55 15.93 7.97
C GLY A 10 -7.84 17.25 8.32
N LEU A 11 -7.97 17.71 9.56
CA LEU A 11 -7.25 18.90 10.05
C LEU A 11 -5.73 18.73 9.99
N ILE A 12 -5.21 17.57 10.36
CA ILE A 12 -3.78 17.26 10.23
C ILE A 12 -3.37 17.30 8.75
N ALA A 13 -4.15 16.67 7.86
CA ALA A 13 -3.86 16.68 6.42
C ALA A 13 -3.80 18.11 5.86
N ARG A 14 -4.75 18.97 6.25
CA ARG A 14 -4.78 20.39 5.88
C ARG A 14 -3.52 21.13 6.33
N GLU A 15 -3.12 20.99 7.60
CA GLU A 15 -1.96 21.72 8.12
C GLU A 15 -0.63 21.21 7.54
N VAL A 16 -0.52 19.91 7.23
CA VAL A 16 0.64 19.35 6.54
C VAL A 16 0.72 19.85 5.08
N GLU A 17 -0.41 19.83 4.36
CA GLU A 17 -0.46 20.26 2.96
C GLU A 17 -0.29 21.76 2.77
N ARG A 18 -0.72 22.57 3.74
CA ARG A 18 -0.43 24.01 3.79
C ARG A 18 1.07 24.30 3.61
N VAL A 19 1.93 23.38 4.04
CA VAL A 19 3.39 23.46 3.84
C VAL A 19 3.80 22.86 2.50
N ASP A 20 3.47 21.59 2.25
CA ASP A 20 3.81 20.92 0.98
C ASP A 20 2.89 19.71 0.71
N SER A 21 2.29 19.65 -0.47
CA SER A 21 1.45 18.52 -0.93
C SER A 21 2.20 17.19 -0.99
N GLY A 22 3.52 17.19 -1.15
CA GLY A 22 4.40 16.02 -1.08
C GLY A 22 4.42 15.40 0.32
N TYR A 23 4.46 16.21 1.39
CA TYR A 23 4.40 15.72 2.77
C TYR A 23 3.05 15.08 3.08
N ARG A 24 1.95 15.74 2.68
CA ARG A 24 0.61 15.17 2.83
C ARG A 24 0.46 13.88 2.01
N SER A 25 1.15 13.78 0.87
CA SER A 25 1.17 12.55 0.06
C SER A 25 1.82 11.39 0.80
N MET A 26 2.98 11.61 1.40
CA MET A 26 3.65 10.59 2.21
C MET A 26 2.77 10.15 3.37
N MET A 27 2.17 11.10 4.10
CA MET A 27 1.28 10.81 5.23
C MET A 27 0.04 10.02 4.80
N SER A 28 -0.62 10.42 3.71
CA SER A 28 -1.81 9.75 3.19
C SER A 28 -1.52 8.30 2.77
N VAL A 29 -0.37 8.06 2.13
CA VAL A 29 0.08 6.70 1.79
C VAL A 29 0.32 5.88 3.06
N GLN A 30 1.09 6.41 4.01
CA GLN A 30 1.43 5.72 5.26
C GLN A 30 0.17 5.35 6.06
N SER A 31 -0.72 6.31 6.30
CA SER A 31 -1.90 6.10 7.13
C SER A 31 -3.04 5.42 6.36
N SER A 32 -3.59 6.09 5.34
CA SER A 32 -4.80 5.62 4.65
C SER A 32 -4.58 4.44 3.71
N LEU A 33 -3.38 4.30 3.13
CA LEU A 33 -3.12 3.25 2.15
C LEU A 33 -2.34 2.06 2.72
N VAL A 34 -1.67 2.18 3.88
CA VAL A 34 -0.92 1.07 4.47
C VAL A 34 -1.47 0.66 5.83
N MET A 35 -1.57 1.59 6.77
CA MET A 35 -2.06 1.26 8.11
C MET A 35 -3.54 0.86 8.12
N VAL A 36 -4.40 1.53 7.33
CA VAL A 36 -5.83 1.17 7.21
C VAL A 36 -6.04 -0.27 6.73
N PRO A 37 -5.51 -0.74 5.57
CA PRO A 37 -5.75 -2.12 5.15
C PRO A 37 -5.19 -3.15 6.14
N ILE A 38 -4.05 -2.87 6.78
CA ILE A 38 -3.52 -3.74 7.84
C ILE A 38 -4.47 -3.78 9.04
N PHE A 39 -5.01 -2.63 9.45
CA PHE A 39 -5.92 -2.53 10.59
C PHE A 39 -7.30 -3.17 10.33
N GLU A 40 -7.88 -2.92 9.17
CA GLU A 40 -9.21 -3.37 8.78
C GLU A 40 -9.23 -4.83 8.33
N PHE A 41 -8.19 -5.27 7.62
CA PHE A 41 -8.18 -6.57 6.95
C PHE A 41 -7.06 -7.50 7.41
N GLY A 42 -6.09 -7.04 8.20
CA GLY A 42 -5.08 -7.92 8.77
C GLY A 42 -5.63 -8.76 9.92
N ASN A 43 -5.11 -9.97 10.07
CA ASN A 43 -5.29 -10.73 11.30
C ASN A 43 -4.60 -10.03 12.49
N GLU A 44 -4.88 -10.47 13.72
CA GLU A 44 -4.32 -9.84 14.92
C GLU A 44 -2.78 -9.84 14.93
N GLN A 45 -2.15 -10.93 14.50
CA GLN A 45 -0.69 -11.06 14.47
C GLN A 45 -0.06 -10.04 13.51
N THR A 46 -0.61 -9.89 12.31
CA THR A 46 -0.24 -8.88 11.31
C THR A 46 -0.42 -7.48 11.88
N ARG A 47 -1.54 -7.19 12.55
CA ARG A 47 -1.77 -5.87 13.18
C ARG A 47 -0.73 -5.54 14.24
N GLN A 48 -0.46 -6.47 15.15
CA GLN A 48 0.52 -6.28 16.23
C GLN A 48 1.95 -6.16 15.70
N LYS A 49 2.28 -6.89 14.63
CA LYS A 49 3.62 -6.84 14.02
C LYS A 49 3.92 -5.52 13.33
N TYR A 50 3.02 -5.03 12.47
CA TYR A 50 3.32 -3.90 11.59
C TYR A 50 2.87 -2.53 12.14
N LEU A 51 1.67 -2.44 12.73
CA LEU A 51 1.07 -1.14 13.05
C LEU A 51 1.88 -0.29 14.04
N PRO A 52 2.51 -0.84 15.10
CA PRO A 52 3.30 -0.03 16.02
C PRO A 52 4.45 0.71 15.33
N LYS A 53 5.23 0.01 14.49
CA LYS A 53 6.38 0.58 13.77
C LYS A 53 5.98 1.52 12.63
N LEU A 54 4.87 1.21 11.96
CA LEU A 54 4.29 2.11 10.94
C LEU A 54 3.76 3.40 11.57
N ALA A 55 3.20 3.33 12.79
CA ALA A 55 2.66 4.49 13.50
C ALA A 55 3.74 5.41 14.05
N THR A 56 4.91 4.89 14.43
CA THR A 56 6.07 5.69 14.87
C THR A 56 6.89 6.24 13.70
N GLY A 57 6.69 5.70 12.49
CA GLY A 57 7.51 6.01 11.32
C GLY A 57 8.87 5.32 11.30
N GLU A 58 9.13 4.38 12.23
CA GLU A 58 10.30 3.49 12.16
C GLU A 58 10.29 2.68 10.86
N TRP A 59 9.09 2.25 10.44
CA TRP A 59 8.87 1.59 9.16
C TRP A 59 8.06 2.46 8.22
N ILE A 60 8.46 2.48 6.95
CA ILE A 60 7.75 3.16 5.87
C ILE A 60 6.95 2.15 5.06
N GLY A 61 5.71 2.50 4.76
CA GLY A 61 4.81 1.70 3.95
C GLY A 61 4.62 2.22 2.53
N CYS A 62 4.29 1.32 1.61
CA CYS A 62 3.76 1.67 0.29
C CYS A 62 2.58 0.77 -0.13
N PHE A 63 1.81 1.22 -1.12
CA PHE A 63 0.56 0.59 -1.57
C PHE A 63 0.60 0.25 -3.06
N GLY A 64 0.78 -1.03 -3.37
CA GLY A 64 0.91 -1.58 -4.71
C GLY A 64 -0.43 -2.00 -5.32
N LEU A 65 -1.11 -1.09 -6.01
CA LEU A 65 -2.34 -1.38 -6.76
C LEU A 65 -2.14 -1.22 -8.26
N THR A 66 -1.78 -0.01 -8.69
CA THR A 66 -1.60 0.42 -10.08
C THR A 66 -0.51 -0.35 -10.79
N GLU A 67 -0.75 -0.70 -12.05
CA GLU A 67 0.20 -1.39 -12.93
C GLU A 67 0.44 -0.55 -14.20
N PRO A 68 1.52 -0.81 -14.98
CA PRO A 68 1.81 -0.05 -16.19
C PRO A 68 0.62 0.07 -17.16
N ASN A 69 -0.17 -1.00 -17.28
CA ASN A 69 -1.33 -1.07 -18.19
C ASN A 69 -2.68 -0.92 -17.47
N HIS A 70 -2.69 -0.77 -16.15
CA HIS A 70 -3.91 -0.79 -15.33
C HIS A 70 -3.87 0.29 -14.25
N GLY A 71 -4.25 1.51 -14.63
CA GLY A 71 -4.41 2.66 -13.74
C GLY A 71 -5.86 2.83 -13.26
N SER A 72 -6.71 3.36 -14.15
CA SER A 72 -8.12 3.63 -13.86
C SER A 72 -8.98 2.37 -13.69
N ASP A 73 -8.57 1.27 -14.33
CA ASP A 73 -9.20 -0.05 -14.18
C ASP A 73 -8.27 -1.03 -13.45
N PRO A 74 -8.23 -0.99 -12.11
CA PRO A 74 -7.49 -1.97 -11.33
C PRO A 74 -8.17 -3.36 -11.33
N GLY A 75 -9.42 -3.48 -11.76
CA GLY A 75 -10.12 -4.77 -11.88
C GLY A 75 -9.46 -5.69 -12.89
N SER A 76 -8.88 -5.12 -13.95
CA SER A 76 -8.17 -5.84 -15.00
C SER A 76 -6.71 -6.16 -14.68
N MET A 77 -6.23 -5.92 -13.45
CA MET A 77 -4.83 -6.16 -13.06
C MET A 77 -4.31 -7.56 -13.43
N ILE A 78 -3.02 -7.63 -13.76
CA ILE A 78 -2.34 -8.84 -14.21
C ILE A 78 -1.37 -9.41 -13.18
N THR A 79 -0.98 -8.68 -12.13
CA THR A 79 -0.20 -9.27 -11.02
C THR A 79 -0.94 -10.47 -10.44
N ARG A 80 -0.22 -11.57 -10.25
CA ARG A 80 -0.75 -12.85 -9.78
C ARG A 80 -0.19 -13.24 -8.42
N ALA A 81 -1.01 -13.91 -7.63
CA ALA A 81 -0.66 -14.56 -6.37
C ALA A 81 -1.05 -16.04 -6.46
N LYS A 82 -0.11 -16.87 -6.93
CA LYS A 82 -0.34 -18.32 -7.09
C LYS A 82 -0.27 -19.01 -5.74
N LYS A 83 -1.23 -19.88 -5.43
CA LYS A 83 -1.21 -20.68 -4.20
C LYS A 83 -0.04 -21.66 -4.23
N VAL A 84 0.73 -21.72 -3.15
CA VAL A 84 1.84 -22.65 -2.95
C VAL A 84 1.81 -23.23 -1.53
N ALA A 85 2.67 -24.19 -1.23
CA ALA A 85 2.80 -24.72 0.12
C ALA A 85 3.19 -23.59 1.10
N GLY A 86 2.39 -23.41 2.15
CA GLY A 86 2.63 -22.39 3.20
C GLY A 86 2.20 -20.96 2.87
N GLY A 87 1.69 -20.68 1.66
CA GLY A 87 1.26 -19.33 1.32
C GLY A 87 1.06 -19.10 -0.19
N TYR A 88 1.64 -18.03 -0.71
CA TYR A 88 1.48 -17.58 -2.10
C TYR A 88 2.82 -17.21 -2.72
N SER A 89 2.95 -17.40 -4.02
CA SER A 89 4.04 -16.84 -4.83
C SER A 89 3.49 -15.71 -5.68
N LEU A 90 4.00 -14.49 -5.47
CA LEU A 90 3.53 -13.28 -6.14
C LEU A 90 4.44 -12.93 -7.32
N SER A 91 3.83 -12.65 -8.47
CA SER A 91 4.55 -12.26 -9.68
C SER A 91 3.84 -11.11 -10.40
N GLY A 92 4.60 -10.09 -10.78
CA GLY A 92 4.11 -8.93 -11.53
C GLY A 92 4.87 -7.65 -11.21
N SER A 93 4.43 -6.54 -11.79
CA SER A 93 4.99 -5.21 -11.51
C SER A 93 3.88 -4.20 -11.22
N LYS A 94 4.09 -3.40 -10.17
CA LYS A 94 3.29 -2.22 -9.84
C LYS A 94 4.06 -0.97 -10.23
N MET A 95 3.33 0.06 -10.65
CA MET A 95 3.87 1.28 -11.23
C MET A 95 3.28 2.51 -10.53
N TRP A 96 4.08 3.58 -10.43
CA TRP A 96 3.70 4.83 -9.74
C TRP A 96 3.44 4.67 -8.24
N ILE A 97 4.20 3.81 -7.57
CA ILE A 97 4.00 3.49 -6.16
C ILE A 97 4.78 4.47 -5.29
N SER A 98 4.04 5.38 -4.64
CA SER A 98 4.60 6.32 -3.67
C SER A 98 5.27 5.56 -2.52
N ASN A 99 6.42 6.07 -2.08
CA ASN A 99 7.30 5.52 -1.05
C ASN A 99 8.01 4.21 -1.40
N SER A 100 7.69 3.51 -2.50
CA SER A 100 8.20 2.14 -2.71
C SER A 100 9.72 1.98 -2.63
N PRO A 101 10.58 2.90 -3.13
CA PRO A 101 12.03 2.71 -3.06
C PRO A 101 12.61 2.81 -1.64
N ILE A 102 11.86 3.39 -0.71
CA ILE A 102 12.25 3.55 0.70
C ILE A 102 11.36 2.74 1.66
N ALA A 103 10.39 1.98 1.14
CA ALA A 103 9.44 1.25 1.97
C ALA A 103 10.07 0.01 2.60
N ASP A 104 9.71 -0.24 3.86
CA ASP A 104 9.98 -1.47 4.60
C ASP A 104 8.82 -2.47 4.46
N VAL A 105 7.59 -1.94 4.30
CA VAL A 105 6.34 -2.72 4.19
C VAL A 105 5.61 -2.39 2.89
N PHE A 106 5.18 -3.42 2.16
CA PHE A 106 4.49 -3.31 0.88
C PHE A 106 3.11 -3.95 1.00
N VAL A 107 2.05 -3.14 0.96
CA VAL A 107 0.68 -3.67 0.83
C VAL A 107 0.37 -3.81 -0.65
N VAL A 108 0.36 -5.04 -1.16
CA VAL A 108 0.19 -5.34 -2.59
C VAL A 108 -1.16 -6.00 -2.84
N TRP A 109 -1.82 -5.60 -3.94
CA TRP A 109 -3.02 -6.25 -4.45
C TRP A 109 -2.71 -7.07 -5.70
N ALA A 110 -3.12 -8.34 -5.70
CA ALA A 110 -2.88 -9.28 -6.79
C ALA A 110 -4.07 -10.23 -6.97
N LYS A 111 -4.25 -10.79 -8.17
CA LYS A 111 -5.27 -11.82 -8.43
C LYS A 111 -4.76 -13.20 -8.02
N ASP A 112 -5.54 -13.93 -7.25
CA ASP A 112 -5.28 -15.34 -6.96
C ASP A 112 -5.64 -16.26 -8.14
N ASP A 113 -5.45 -17.57 -7.96
CA ASP A 113 -5.73 -18.59 -8.98
C ASP A 113 -7.23 -18.67 -9.37
N GLU A 114 -8.12 -18.15 -8.53
CA GLU A 114 -9.56 -18.03 -8.80
C GLU A 114 -9.92 -16.70 -9.49
N GLY A 115 -8.92 -15.87 -9.78
CA GLY A 115 -9.08 -14.55 -10.39
C GLY A 115 -9.58 -13.47 -9.44
N GLN A 116 -9.67 -13.74 -8.13
CA GLN A 116 -10.11 -12.79 -7.12
C GLN A 116 -8.94 -11.89 -6.69
N ILE A 117 -9.20 -10.59 -6.57
CA ILE A 117 -8.20 -9.65 -6.06
C ILE A 117 -8.08 -9.84 -4.55
N ARG A 118 -6.84 -10.02 -4.08
CA ARG A 118 -6.48 -10.21 -2.66
C ARG A 118 -5.37 -9.25 -2.26
N GLY A 119 -5.30 -8.94 -0.98
CA GLY A 119 -4.26 -8.08 -0.40
C GLY A 119 -3.22 -8.90 0.37
N PHE A 120 -1.96 -8.50 0.21
CA PHE A 120 -0.78 -9.16 0.76
C PHE A 120 0.16 -8.13 1.38
N VAL A 121 0.79 -8.48 2.49
CA VAL A 121 1.81 -7.66 3.14
C VAL A 121 3.18 -8.30 2.88
N LEU A 122 4.05 -7.61 2.13
CA LEU A 122 5.43 -8.04 1.87
C LEU A 122 6.41 -7.15 2.64
N GLU A 123 7.60 -7.66 2.90
CA GLU A 123 8.67 -6.90 3.56
C GLU A 123 9.87 -6.69 2.65
N LYS A 124 10.53 -5.56 2.84
CA LYS A 124 11.79 -5.24 2.19
C LYS A 124 12.83 -6.34 2.42
N GLY A 125 13.56 -6.68 1.36
CA GLY A 125 14.62 -7.70 1.40
C GLY A 125 14.13 -9.13 1.18
N TRP A 126 12.81 -9.36 1.06
CA TRP A 126 12.31 -10.64 0.61
C TRP A 126 12.81 -10.96 -0.81
N LYS A 127 13.20 -12.22 -1.03
CA LYS A 127 13.74 -12.68 -2.31
C LYS A 127 12.72 -12.43 -3.43
N GLY A 128 13.19 -11.86 -4.54
CA GLY A 128 12.36 -11.55 -5.70
C GLY A 128 11.65 -10.20 -5.64
N LEU A 129 11.74 -9.47 -4.51
CA LEU A 129 11.12 -8.16 -4.36
C LEU A 129 12.14 -7.04 -4.63
N SER A 130 11.82 -6.12 -5.54
CA SER A 130 12.59 -4.90 -5.75
C SER A 130 11.70 -3.69 -6.01
N ALA A 131 12.22 -2.49 -5.77
CA ALA A 131 11.46 -1.25 -5.87
C ALA A 131 12.29 -0.12 -6.51
N PRO A 132 12.57 -0.19 -7.83
CA PRO A 132 13.37 0.82 -8.52
C PRO A 132 12.66 2.18 -8.49
N ALA A 133 13.44 3.25 -8.33
CA ALA A 133 12.92 4.62 -8.30
C ALA A 133 12.57 5.14 -9.70
N ILE A 134 11.48 5.90 -9.79
CA ILE A 134 11.08 6.61 -11.01
C ILE A 134 11.52 8.07 -10.89
N HIS A 135 12.30 8.53 -11.86
CA HIS A 135 12.82 9.89 -11.94
C HIS A 135 12.06 10.74 -12.97
N GLY A 136 12.29 12.05 -12.96
CA GLY A 136 11.70 12.97 -13.94
C GLY A 136 10.29 13.50 -13.60
N LYS A 137 9.79 13.30 -12.38
CA LYS A 137 8.51 13.88 -11.95
C LYS A 137 8.55 15.41 -11.90
N VAL A 138 7.52 16.06 -12.46
CA VAL A 138 7.38 17.53 -12.49
C VAL A 138 6.80 18.10 -11.18
N GLY A 139 5.96 17.35 -10.48
CA GLY A 139 5.31 17.74 -9.22
C GLY A 139 5.49 16.70 -8.12
N LEU A 140 5.05 17.03 -6.89
CA LEU A 140 5.19 16.18 -5.70
C LEU A 140 6.61 15.62 -5.53
N ARG A 141 7.63 16.46 -5.79
CA ARG A 141 9.03 16.02 -5.89
C ARG A 141 9.61 15.54 -4.55
N ALA A 142 9.07 16.02 -3.43
CA ALA A 142 9.39 15.53 -2.09
C ALA A 142 8.86 14.10 -1.84
N SER A 143 7.85 13.65 -2.59
CA SER A 143 7.31 12.29 -2.53
C SER A 143 8.08 11.40 -3.50
N ILE A 144 8.87 10.47 -2.96
CA ILE A 144 9.57 9.47 -3.78
C ILE A 144 8.55 8.49 -4.36
N THR A 145 8.74 8.10 -5.61
CA THR A 145 7.86 7.17 -6.32
C THR A 145 8.72 6.15 -7.03
N GLY A 146 8.28 4.90 -7.05
CA GLY A 146 8.96 3.84 -7.76
C GLY A 146 8.01 2.81 -8.31
N GLU A 147 8.59 1.71 -8.72
CA GLU A 147 7.88 0.48 -9.03
C GLU A 147 7.85 -0.44 -7.80
N VAL A 148 7.08 -1.51 -7.88
CA VAL A 148 7.22 -2.69 -7.03
C VAL A 148 7.25 -3.90 -7.95
N VAL A 149 8.43 -4.45 -8.17
CA VAL A 149 8.65 -5.61 -9.02
C VAL A 149 8.71 -6.85 -8.14
N MET A 150 7.88 -7.83 -8.47
CA MET A 150 7.78 -9.11 -7.78
C MET A 150 8.08 -10.22 -8.78
N ASP A 151 9.17 -10.93 -8.53
CA ASP A 151 9.58 -12.13 -9.25
C ASP A 151 9.44 -13.33 -8.32
N GLU A 152 8.31 -14.02 -8.42
CA GLU A 152 7.95 -15.20 -7.61
C GLU A 152 8.13 -15.01 -6.08
N VAL A 153 7.83 -13.82 -5.56
CA VAL A 153 8.00 -13.47 -4.14
C VAL A 153 7.12 -14.36 -3.28
N PHE A 154 7.72 -15.13 -2.37
CA PHE A 154 6.98 -15.93 -1.41
C PHE A 154 6.35 -15.03 -0.33
N CYS A 155 5.04 -15.09 -0.19
CA CYS A 155 4.26 -14.47 0.87
C CYS A 155 3.64 -15.57 1.74
N PRO A 156 3.99 -15.65 3.04
CA PRO A 156 3.34 -16.56 3.98
C PRO A 156 1.83 -16.33 4.07
N GLU A 157 1.07 -17.37 4.42
CA GLU A 157 -0.39 -17.29 4.55
C GLU A 157 -0.82 -16.21 5.56
N GLU A 158 -0.10 -16.08 6.68
CA GLU A 158 -0.39 -15.11 7.73
C GLU A 158 -0.25 -13.64 7.30
N ASN A 159 0.49 -13.41 6.21
CA ASN A 159 0.70 -12.10 5.60
C ASN A 159 -0.32 -11.77 4.50
N ALA A 160 -1.15 -12.73 4.09
CA ALA A 160 -2.29 -12.49 3.23
C ALA A 160 -3.50 -12.05 4.07
N PHE A 161 -4.26 -11.07 3.58
CA PHE A 161 -5.51 -10.72 4.24
C PHE A 161 -6.51 -11.89 4.12
N PRO A 162 -7.10 -12.36 5.23
CA PRO A 162 -7.85 -13.60 5.29
C PRO A 162 -9.15 -13.50 4.49
N GLU A 163 -9.91 -12.42 4.67
CA GLU A 163 -11.31 -12.36 4.21
C GLU A 163 -11.55 -11.40 3.05
N VAL A 164 -10.83 -10.28 2.98
CA VAL A 164 -11.11 -9.25 1.96
C VAL A 164 -10.83 -9.77 0.56
N ARG A 165 -11.79 -9.59 -0.35
CA ARG A 165 -11.72 -9.98 -1.76
C ARG A 165 -12.20 -8.87 -2.67
N GLY A 166 -11.74 -8.90 -3.92
CA GLY A 166 -12.14 -7.96 -4.96
C GLY A 166 -11.70 -6.53 -4.68
N LEU A 167 -12.33 -5.58 -5.37
CA LEU A 167 -11.99 -4.15 -5.26
C LEU A 167 -12.44 -3.51 -3.95
N LYS A 168 -13.25 -4.18 -3.13
CA LYS A 168 -13.69 -3.68 -1.81
C LYS A 168 -12.48 -3.29 -0.95
N GLY A 169 -11.46 -4.14 -0.90
CA GLY A 169 -10.25 -3.90 -0.11
C GLY A 169 -9.51 -2.61 -0.50
N PRO A 170 -8.97 -2.51 -1.73
CA PRO A 170 -8.24 -1.32 -2.13
C PRO A 170 -9.13 -0.06 -2.14
N PHE A 171 -10.42 -0.18 -2.46
CA PHE A 171 -11.32 0.99 -2.50
C PHE A 171 -11.66 1.54 -1.11
N THR A 172 -11.71 0.71 -0.06
CA THR A 172 -11.79 1.20 1.32
C THR A 172 -10.61 2.12 1.64
N CYS A 173 -9.39 1.73 1.27
CA CYS A 173 -8.18 2.52 1.47
C CYS A 173 -8.19 3.80 0.64
N LEU A 174 -8.54 3.71 -0.66
CA LEU A 174 -8.60 4.86 -1.54
C LEU A 174 -9.66 5.89 -1.09
N ASN A 175 -10.79 5.44 -0.56
CA ASN A 175 -11.81 6.35 -0.03
C ASN A 175 -11.32 7.10 1.22
N SER A 176 -10.58 6.41 2.12
CA SER A 176 -9.92 7.06 3.26
C SER A 176 -8.87 8.09 2.81
N ALA A 177 -8.07 7.76 1.79
CA ALA A 177 -7.08 8.69 1.25
C ALA A 177 -7.73 9.91 0.57
N ARG A 178 -8.76 9.69 -0.26
CA ARG A 178 -9.55 10.75 -0.92
C ARG A 178 -10.15 11.73 0.09
N TYR A 179 -10.67 11.21 1.21
CA TYR A 179 -11.17 12.05 2.29
C TYR A 179 -10.07 12.99 2.81
N GLY A 180 -8.88 12.48 3.14
CA GLY A 180 -7.77 13.32 3.62
C GLY A 180 -7.29 14.34 2.59
N ILE A 181 -7.23 13.96 1.31
CA ILE A 181 -6.85 14.86 0.21
C ILE A 181 -7.85 16.01 0.05
N ALA A 182 -9.14 15.78 0.27
CA ALA A 182 -10.16 16.81 0.15
C ALA A 182 -10.01 17.96 1.17
N TRP A 183 -9.26 17.74 2.26
CA TRP A 183 -8.93 18.79 3.24
C TRP A 183 -7.72 19.64 2.84
N GLY A 184 -6.99 19.24 1.81
CA GLY A 184 -5.73 19.84 1.33
C GLY A 184 -5.86 21.16 0.58
N ALA A 185 -7.06 21.70 0.46
CA ALA A 185 -7.38 22.90 -0.31
C ALA A 185 -7.54 24.15 0.59
#